data_AF-A0A0W1A662-F1
#
_entry.id   AF-A0A0W1A662-F1
#
_cell.length_a   1.000
_cell.length_b   1.000
_cell.length_c   1.000
_cell.angle_alpha   90.00
_cell.angle_beta   90.00
_cell.angle_gamma   90.00
#
_symmetry.space_group_name_H-M   'P 1'
#
loop_
_entity.id
_entity.type
_entity.pdbx_description
1 polymer ?
#
loop_
_entity_poly.entity_id
_entity_poly.type
_entity_poly.pdbx_seq_one_letter_code
_entity_poly.pdbx_strand_id
1 'polypeptide(L)'
;MRTKAETIFKIYPSFLVLRSTLTDIAKMTYENITAFEYAVLVKDSYFVRKVVDFLETYKGEDKSEIVTNILEQFDRCFSNGRLAVVHGFLEASNAWCADFPNRTLEERVHHLVEDVGEAQAKFPAHILQEYCHPIRAFDPIPKFSEAELPESLNFYNWNCLQTTSILVSSPGVSGDFALLRGEKEDAQVGWPMPDRDRRARRSLVIDCAALDALDKARTADLLDLRVRLVSIQTADDFLELNTPIPLCSS
;
A
#
# COMPACT_ATOMS: atom_id res chain seq x y z
N MET A 1 5.90 -9.78 -5.14
CA MET A 1 5.31 -10.31 -3.90
C MET A 1 3.84 -10.64 -4.10
N ARG A 2 3.01 -9.73 -4.62
CA ARG A 2 1.60 -9.98 -4.95
C ARG A 2 1.42 -11.08 -6.00
N THR A 3 2.24 -11.12 -7.06
CA THR A 3 2.11 -12.19 -8.09
C THR A 3 2.29 -13.59 -7.50
N LYS A 4 3.25 -13.76 -6.58
CA LYS A 4 3.46 -15.04 -5.89
C LYS A 4 2.28 -15.38 -4.97
N ALA A 5 1.81 -14.40 -4.20
CA ALA A 5 0.65 -14.58 -3.32
C ALA A 5 -0.61 -14.95 -4.14
N GLU A 6 -0.81 -14.33 -5.29
CA GLU A 6 -1.89 -14.64 -6.24
C GLU A 6 -1.84 -16.07 -6.73
N THR A 7 -0.67 -16.57 -7.15
CA THR A 7 -0.51 -17.98 -7.52
C THR A 7 -0.88 -18.91 -6.36
N ILE A 8 -0.47 -18.57 -5.13
CA ILE A 8 -0.71 -19.41 -3.96
C ILE A 8 -2.20 -19.51 -3.64
N PHE A 9 -2.91 -18.38 -3.49
CA PHE A 9 -4.33 -18.45 -3.11
C PHE A 9 -5.24 -18.97 -4.21
N LYS A 10 -4.83 -18.87 -5.49
CA LYS A 10 -5.56 -19.51 -6.60
C LYS A 10 -5.50 -21.04 -6.54
N ILE A 11 -4.43 -21.59 -5.96
CA ILE A 11 -4.26 -23.05 -5.77
C ILE A 11 -4.86 -23.47 -4.43
N TYR A 12 -4.68 -22.67 -3.39
CA TYR A 12 -5.12 -22.93 -2.01
C TYR A 12 -5.96 -21.77 -1.47
N PRO A 13 -7.26 -21.68 -1.83
CA PRO A 13 -8.11 -20.55 -1.43
C PRO A 13 -8.26 -20.39 0.08
N SER A 14 -8.18 -21.50 0.83
CA SER A 14 -8.17 -21.51 2.30
C SER A 14 -7.02 -20.70 2.93
N PHE A 15 -5.95 -20.39 2.18
CA PHE A 15 -4.88 -19.53 2.69
C PHE A 15 -5.31 -18.06 2.82
N LEU A 16 -6.41 -17.65 2.19
CA LEU A 16 -6.97 -16.31 2.38
C LEU A 16 -7.55 -16.12 3.79
N VAL A 17 -7.95 -17.21 4.46
CA VAL A 17 -8.53 -17.20 5.81
C VAL A 17 -7.56 -17.72 6.88
N LEU A 18 -6.40 -18.24 6.47
CA LEU A 18 -5.37 -18.73 7.39
C LEU A 18 -4.73 -17.57 8.16
N ARG A 19 -4.86 -17.61 9.49
CA ARG A 19 -4.20 -16.66 10.38
C ARG A 19 -2.80 -17.14 10.73
N SER A 20 -1.82 -16.25 10.67
CA SER A 20 -0.44 -16.53 11.07
C SER A 20 0.28 -15.26 11.52
N THR A 21 1.58 -15.36 11.81
CA THR A 21 2.43 -14.19 12.04
C THR A 21 2.99 -13.71 10.71
N LEU A 22 2.76 -12.45 10.38
CA LEU A 22 3.22 -11.81 9.15
C LEU A 22 4.22 -10.71 9.50
N THR A 23 5.37 -10.68 8.82
CA THR A 23 6.31 -9.56 8.87
C THR A 23 6.36 -8.90 7.50
N ASP A 24 6.10 -7.58 7.46
CA ASP A 24 6.07 -6.83 6.22
C ASP A 24 7.46 -6.30 5.80
N ILE A 25 7.48 -5.53 4.71
CA ILE A 25 8.72 -4.93 4.19
C ILE A 25 9.30 -3.86 5.13
N ALA A 26 8.44 -3.18 5.88
CA ALA A 26 8.80 -2.20 6.91
C ALA A 26 9.25 -2.88 8.21
N LYS A 27 9.42 -4.21 8.20
CA LYS A 27 9.81 -5.03 9.35
C LYS A 27 8.84 -4.96 10.51
N MET A 28 7.60 -4.53 10.26
CA MET A 28 6.52 -4.59 11.24
C MET A 28 5.96 -6.00 11.28
N THR A 29 5.81 -6.54 12.48
CA THR A 29 5.25 -7.88 12.71
C THR A 29 3.83 -7.78 13.23
N TYR A 30 2.94 -8.54 12.60
CA TYR A 30 1.53 -8.64 12.92
C TYR A 30 1.24 -10.08 13.34
N GLU A 31 0.78 -10.27 14.56
CA GLU A 31 0.43 -11.60 15.08
C GLU A 31 -1.03 -11.94 14.77
N ASN A 32 -1.27 -13.21 14.51
CA ASN A 32 -2.62 -13.75 14.32
C ASN A 32 -3.44 -12.94 13.29
N ILE A 33 -2.89 -12.70 12.10
CA ILE A 33 -3.53 -11.95 11.01
C ILE A 33 -3.55 -12.81 9.74
N THR A 34 -4.54 -12.62 8.87
CA THR A 34 -4.52 -13.18 7.51
C THR A 34 -3.80 -12.23 6.54
N ALA A 35 -3.37 -12.74 5.39
CA ALA A 35 -2.82 -11.89 4.33
C ALA A 35 -3.84 -10.87 3.80
N PHE A 36 -5.13 -11.25 3.78
CA PHE A 36 -6.21 -10.38 3.32
C PHE A 36 -6.49 -9.25 4.31
N GLU A 37 -6.57 -9.54 5.62
CA GLU A 37 -6.72 -8.53 6.67
C GLU A 37 -5.59 -7.51 6.64
N TYR A 38 -4.34 -7.98 6.52
CA TYR A 38 -3.19 -7.09 6.40
C TYR A 38 -3.34 -6.17 5.18
N ALA A 39 -3.74 -6.70 4.02
CA ALA A 39 -3.93 -5.92 2.81
C ALA A 39 -5.03 -4.85 2.96
N VAL A 40 -6.16 -5.18 3.61
CA VAL A 40 -7.22 -4.20 3.91
C VAL A 40 -6.72 -3.15 4.91
N LEU A 41 -6.04 -3.57 5.98
CA LEU A 41 -5.49 -2.70 7.03
C LEU A 41 -4.56 -1.63 6.46
N VAL A 42 -3.66 -2.02 5.56
CA VAL A 42 -2.69 -1.11 4.95
C VAL A 42 -3.22 -0.47 3.67
N LYS A 43 -4.47 -0.74 3.29
CA LYS A 43 -5.12 -0.27 2.05
C LYS A 43 -4.43 -0.69 0.74
N ASP A 44 -3.82 -1.88 0.68
CA ASP A 44 -3.31 -2.47 -0.57
C ASP A 44 -4.46 -2.96 -1.46
N SER A 45 -5.16 -2.01 -2.09
CA SER A 45 -6.29 -2.29 -3.00
C SER A 45 -5.89 -3.17 -4.19
N TYR A 46 -4.61 -3.21 -4.58
CA TYR A 46 -4.14 -4.07 -5.66
C TYR A 46 -4.21 -5.55 -5.29
N PHE A 47 -3.80 -5.90 -4.06
CA PHE A 47 -3.92 -7.27 -3.59
C PHE A 47 -5.40 -7.64 -3.35
N VAL A 48 -6.17 -6.75 -2.71
CA VAL A 48 -7.60 -6.98 -2.46
C VAL A 48 -8.34 -7.20 -3.77
N ARG A 49 -8.08 -6.39 -4.81
CA ARG A 49 -8.66 -6.56 -6.15
C ARG A 49 -8.39 -7.95 -6.72
N LYS A 50 -7.15 -8.45 -6.64
CA LYS A 50 -6.81 -9.79 -7.11
C LYS A 50 -7.58 -10.89 -6.40
N VAL A 51 -7.86 -10.73 -5.10
CA VAL A 51 -8.69 -11.66 -4.33
C VAL A 51 -10.14 -11.59 -4.78
N VAL A 52 -10.71 -10.39 -4.93
CA VAL A 52 -12.08 -10.20 -5.41
C VAL A 52 -12.27 -10.78 -6.82
N ASP A 53 -11.39 -10.43 -7.76
CA ASP A 53 -11.44 -10.93 -9.15
C ASP A 53 -11.35 -12.47 -9.20
N PHE A 54 -10.57 -13.08 -8.30
CA PHE A 54 -10.52 -14.53 -8.15
C PHE A 54 -11.86 -15.08 -7.67
N LEU A 55 -12.43 -14.53 -6.59
CA LEU A 55 -13.68 -15.01 -6.00
C LEU A 55 -14.88 -14.86 -6.95
N GLU A 56 -14.89 -13.86 -7.84
CA GLU A 56 -15.93 -13.72 -8.88
C GLU A 56 -15.96 -14.89 -9.86
N THR A 57 -14.82 -15.54 -10.11
CA THR A 57 -14.68 -16.63 -11.09
C THR A 57 -14.52 -18.01 -10.44
N TYR A 58 -14.30 -18.04 -9.13
CA TYR A 58 -14.12 -19.26 -8.36
C TYR A 58 -15.42 -20.06 -8.30
N LYS A 59 -15.31 -21.40 -8.37
CA LYS A 59 -16.45 -22.34 -8.40
C LYS A 59 -16.27 -23.50 -7.42
N GLY A 60 -15.44 -23.32 -6.39
CA GLY A 60 -15.29 -24.31 -5.32
C GLY A 60 -16.56 -24.40 -4.48
N GLU A 61 -16.81 -25.58 -3.91
CA GLU A 61 -17.94 -25.81 -3.00
C GLU A 61 -17.82 -24.98 -1.71
N ASP A 62 -16.61 -24.58 -1.34
CA ASP A 62 -16.25 -23.73 -0.20
C ASP A 62 -16.34 -22.22 -0.49
N LYS A 63 -16.75 -21.82 -1.70
CA LYS A 63 -16.78 -20.40 -2.11
C LYS A 63 -17.62 -19.54 -1.16
N SER A 64 -18.85 -19.98 -0.83
CA SER A 64 -19.76 -19.22 0.04
C SER A 64 -19.16 -18.97 1.43
N GLU A 65 -18.52 -19.99 2.00
CA GLU A 65 -17.81 -19.91 3.28
C GLU A 65 -16.62 -18.94 3.19
N ILE A 66 -15.81 -19.03 2.14
CA ILE A 66 -14.65 -18.15 1.93
C ILE A 66 -15.11 -16.70 1.78
N VAL A 67 -16.11 -16.42 0.94
CA VAL A 67 -16.61 -15.06 0.70
C VAL A 67 -17.15 -14.44 2.00
N THR A 68 -17.90 -15.21 2.78
CA THR A 68 -18.41 -14.77 4.09
C THR A 68 -17.27 -14.41 5.04
N ASN A 69 -16.26 -15.28 5.16
CA ASN A 69 -15.07 -15.02 5.99
C ASN A 69 -14.30 -13.78 5.52
N ILE A 70 -14.18 -13.57 4.21
CA ILE A 70 -13.46 -12.46 3.61
C ILE A 70 -14.19 -11.13 3.85
N LEU A 71 -15.52 -11.11 3.77
CA LEU A 71 -16.33 -9.95 4.13
C LEU A 71 -16.18 -9.59 5.62
N GLU A 72 -16.23 -10.57 6.51
CA GLU A 72 -16.00 -10.34 7.95
C GLU A 72 -14.60 -9.78 8.24
N GLN A 73 -13.57 -10.33 7.58
CA GLN A 73 -12.21 -9.82 7.67
C GLN A 73 -12.10 -8.38 7.16
N PHE A 74 -12.76 -8.07 6.04
CA PHE A 74 -12.79 -6.72 5.49
C PHE A 74 -13.40 -5.75 6.51
N ASP A 75 -14.58 -6.06 7.04
CA ASP A 75 -15.32 -5.19 7.94
C ASP A 75 -14.61 -4.98 9.28
N ARG A 76 -13.88 -5.99 9.75
CA ARG A 76 -13.06 -5.88 10.97
C ARG A 76 -11.87 -4.94 10.80
N CYS A 77 -11.22 -4.96 9.64
CA CYS A 77 -9.94 -4.26 9.44
C CYS A 77 -10.05 -2.93 8.70
N PHE A 78 -11.12 -2.72 7.94
CA PHE A 78 -11.27 -1.52 7.11
C PHE A 78 -11.52 -0.27 7.96
N SER A 79 -10.84 0.81 7.60
CA SER A 79 -11.09 2.15 8.14
C SER A 79 -11.19 3.16 7.00
N ASN A 80 -12.24 3.97 7.04
CA ASN A 80 -12.41 5.10 6.12
C ASN A 80 -11.52 6.30 6.50
N GLY A 81 -10.85 6.24 7.65
CA GLY A 81 -9.88 7.25 8.07
C GLY A 81 -8.59 7.19 7.26
N ARG A 82 -7.82 8.28 7.27
CA ARG A 82 -6.49 8.30 6.66
C ARG A 82 -5.59 7.24 7.28
N LEU A 83 -4.81 6.53 6.46
CA LEU A 83 -3.85 5.55 6.96
C LEU A 83 -2.83 6.20 7.91
N ALA A 84 -2.62 5.60 9.08
CA ALA A 84 -1.77 6.19 10.13
C ALA A 84 -0.34 6.51 9.66
N VAL A 85 0.25 5.65 8.84
CA VAL A 85 1.61 5.88 8.30
C VAL A 85 1.63 7.05 7.30
N VAL A 86 0.57 7.24 6.51
CA VAL A 86 0.44 8.41 5.62
C VAL A 86 0.25 9.66 6.46
N HIS A 87 -0.59 9.61 7.51
CA HIS A 87 -0.77 10.74 8.42
C HIS A 87 0.54 11.17 9.09
N GLY A 88 1.30 10.24 9.65
CA GLY A 88 2.59 10.54 10.28
C GLY A 88 3.62 11.12 9.31
N PHE A 89 3.65 10.62 8.06
CA PHE A 89 4.49 11.22 7.01
C PHE A 89 4.08 12.66 6.69
N LEU A 90 2.79 12.94 6.56
CA LEU A 90 2.30 14.30 6.29
C LEU A 90 2.65 15.25 7.45
N GLU A 91 2.52 14.80 8.69
CA GLU A 91 2.89 15.61 9.87
C GLU A 91 4.38 15.93 9.87
N ALA A 92 5.25 14.92 9.73
CA ALA A 92 6.70 15.11 9.67
C ALA A 92 7.10 16.05 8.53
N SER A 93 6.52 15.85 7.35
CA SER A 93 6.81 16.65 6.16
C SER A 93 6.34 18.10 6.29
N ASN A 94 5.16 18.33 6.85
CA ASN A 94 4.63 19.67 7.09
C ASN A 94 5.45 20.41 8.15
N ALA A 95 5.83 19.73 9.25
CA ALA A 95 6.69 20.30 10.28
C ALA A 95 8.05 20.69 9.70
N TRP A 96 8.67 19.82 8.90
CA TRP A 96 9.92 20.11 8.21
C TRP A 96 9.78 21.33 7.27
N CYS A 97 8.71 21.41 6.49
CA CYS A 97 8.47 22.52 5.57
C CYS A 97 8.21 23.86 6.28
N ALA A 98 7.53 23.83 7.43
CA ALA A 98 7.19 25.02 8.21
C ALA A 98 8.42 25.65 8.86
N ASP A 99 9.30 24.83 9.42
CA ASP A 99 10.52 25.28 10.10
C ASP A 99 11.71 25.47 9.16
N PHE A 100 11.60 25.01 7.91
CA PHE A 100 12.63 25.15 6.87
C PHE A 100 13.34 26.53 6.87
N PRO A 101 12.66 27.69 6.81
CA PRO A 101 13.34 28.98 6.77
C PRO A 101 14.15 29.32 8.03
N ASN A 102 13.84 28.68 9.16
CA ASN A 102 14.46 28.94 10.46
C ASN A 102 15.62 27.98 10.78
N ARG A 103 15.76 26.88 10.03
CA ARG A 103 16.81 25.87 10.22
C ARG A 103 18.05 26.16 9.37
N THR A 104 19.22 25.83 9.91
CA THR A 104 20.49 25.72 9.17
C THR A 104 20.43 24.58 8.16
N LEU A 105 21.40 24.51 7.24
CA LEU A 105 21.47 23.41 6.27
C LEU A 105 21.59 22.04 6.97
N GLU A 106 22.45 21.95 7.99
CA GLU A 106 22.67 20.72 8.75
C GLU A 106 21.39 20.24 9.45
N GLU A 107 20.68 21.14 10.13
CA GLU A 107 19.40 20.83 10.77
C GLU A 107 18.33 20.42 9.73
N ARG A 108 18.30 21.04 8.55
CA ARG A 108 17.39 20.63 7.47
C ARG A 108 17.68 19.20 7.00
N VAL A 109 18.95 18.85 6.82
CA VAL A 109 19.36 17.48 6.42
C VAL A 109 18.93 16.49 7.50
N HIS A 110 19.34 16.77 8.74
CA HIS A 110 19.07 15.92 9.89
C HIS A 110 17.57 15.66 10.04
N HIS A 111 16.73 16.69 10.12
CA HIS A 111 15.29 16.51 10.25
C HIS A 111 14.62 15.90 9.00
N LEU A 112 15.18 16.10 7.80
CA LEU A 112 14.65 15.44 6.62
C LEU A 112 14.85 13.93 6.72
N VAL A 113 16.04 13.50 7.14
CA VAL A 113 16.35 12.07 7.29
C VAL A 113 15.62 11.49 8.51
N GLU A 114 15.77 12.10 9.67
CA GLU A 114 15.27 11.54 10.93
C GLU A 114 13.75 11.63 11.07
N ASP A 115 13.10 12.70 10.63
CA ASP A 115 11.65 12.82 10.79
C ASP A 115 10.92 12.23 9.57
N VAL A 116 11.26 12.73 8.38
CA VAL A 116 10.56 12.36 7.14
C VAL A 116 10.99 10.96 6.68
N GLY A 117 12.29 10.68 6.66
CA GLY A 117 12.80 9.36 6.28
C GLY A 117 12.31 8.24 7.21
N GLU A 118 12.30 8.45 8.53
CA GLU A 118 11.76 7.44 9.48
C GLU A 118 10.25 7.24 9.33
N ALA A 119 9.50 8.29 8.99
CA ALA A 119 8.08 8.13 8.66
C ALA A 119 7.90 7.26 7.41
N GLN A 120 8.75 7.44 6.39
CA GLN A 120 8.74 6.64 5.16
C GLN A 120 9.19 5.19 5.38
N ALA A 121 10.09 4.93 6.32
CA ALA A 121 10.55 3.59 6.67
C ALA A 121 9.39 2.67 7.11
N LYS A 122 8.30 3.25 7.60
CA LYS A 122 7.09 2.55 8.07
C LYS A 122 6.08 2.29 6.97
N PHE A 123 6.34 2.72 5.72
CA PHE A 123 5.38 2.54 4.65
C PHE A 123 5.20 1.07 4.25
N PRO A 124 3.95 0.63 4.00
CA PRO A 124 3.69 -0.67 3.42
C PRO A 124 4.24 -0.73 1.99
N ALA A 125 4.49 -1.96 1.52
CA ALA A 125 5.13 -2.22 0.23
C ALA A 125 4.50 -1.48 -0.96
N HIS A 126 3.16 -1.38 -1.01
CA HIS A 126 2.50 -0.72 -2.12
C HIS A 126 2.76 0.80 -2.16
N ILE A 127 2.91 1.48 -1.02
CA ILE A 127 3.30 2.91 -1.00
C ILE A 127 4.76 3.07 -1.41
N LEU A 128 5.65 2.19 -0.95
CA LEU A 128 7.05 2.21 -1.39
C LEU A 128 7.19 1.94 -2.89
N GLN A 129 6.36 1.07 -3.45
CA GLN A 129 6.28 0.84 -4.89
C GLN A 129 5.74 2.06 -5.64
N GLU A 130 4.82 2.83 -5.03
CA GLU A 130 4.39 4.13 -5.56
C GLU A 130 5.53 5.15 -5.57
N TYR A 131 6.49 5.07 -4.64
CA TYR A 131 7.76 5.80 -4.72
C TYR A 131 8.74 5.20 -5.73
N CYS A 132 8.75 3.89 -5.94
CA CYS A 132 9.71 3.20 -6.82
C CYS A 132 9.16 2.87 -8.23
N HIS A 133 7.96 3.36 -8.56
CA HIS A 133 7.37 3.23 -9.90
C HIS A 133 8.38 3.69 -10.98
N PRO A 134 8.51 3.00 -12.12
CA PRO A 134 9.58 3.30 -13.07
C PRO A 134 9.34 4.53 -13.96
N ILE A 135 8.08 4.96 -14.12
CA ILE A 135 7.71 5.97 -15.14
C ILE A 135 6.69 7.01 -14.67
N ARG A 136 6.38 7.11 -13.37
CA ARG A 136 5.26 7.94 -12.89
C ARG A 136 5.74 9.03 -11.95
N ALA A 137 5.72 10.29 -12.35
CA ALA A 137 5.98 11.37 -11.39
C ALA A 137 4.82 11.54 -10.39
N PHE A 138 5.03 12.32 -9.32
CA PHE A 138 3.98 12.78 -8.41
C PHE A 138 3.44 14.17 -8.76
N ASP A 139 4.10 14.88 -9.69
CA ASP A 139 3.58 16.10 -10.33
C ASP A 139 3.51 15.87 -11.86
N PRO A 140 2.33 15.96 -12.48
CA PRO A 140 1.02 16.20 -11.86
C PRO A 140 0.58 15.05 -10.94
N ILE A 141 -0.26 15.37 -9.94
CA ILE A 141 -0.80 14.39 -8.98
C ILE A 141 -1.44 13.23 -9.76
N PRO A 142 -0.95 11.98 -9.61
CA PRO A 142 -1.51 10.85 -10.31
C PRO A 142 -2.95 10.57 -9.90
N LYS A 143 -3.72 9.98 -10.81
CA LYS A 143 -5.08 9.51 -10.52
C LYS A 143 -5.09 8.22 -9.70
N PHE A 144 -3.99 7.47 -9.72
CA PHE A 144 -3.84 6.18 -9.02
C PHE A 144 -4.88 5.12 -9.41
N SER A 145 -5.48 5.25 -10.60
CA SER A 145 -6.57 4.43 -11.11
C SER A 145 -6.10 3.22 -11.93
N GLU A 146 -4.79 3.00 -12.04
CA GLU A 146 -4.24 1.89 -12.81
C GLU A 146 -4.59 0.54 -12.16
N ALA A 147 -4.92 -0.44 -12.99
CA ALA A 147 -5.32 -1.77 -12.51
C ALA A 147 -4.17 -2.51 -11.80
N GLU A 148 -2.93 -2.25 -12.22
CA GLU A 148 -1.73 -2.87 -11.69
C GLU A 148 -0.70 -1.84 -11.21
N LEU A 149 0.08 -2.22 -10.20
CA LEU A 149 1.21 -1.48 -9.68
C LEU A 149 2.47 -2.32 -9.85
N PRO A 150 3.45 -1.86 -10.66
CA PRO A 150 4.75 -2.50 -10.77
C PRO A 150 5.37 -2.78 -9.41
N GLU A 151 5.85 -4.01 -9.21
CA GLU A 151 6.42 -4.43 -7.93
C GLU A 151 7.87 -3.96 -7.71
N SER A 152 8.26 -2.87 -8.36
CA SER A 152 9.59 -2.28 -8.23
C SER A 152 9.77 -1.68 -6.84
N LEU A 153 10.89 -2.00 -6.21
CA LEU A 153 11.38 -1.38 -4.98
C LEU A 153 12.78 -0.79 -5.19
N ASN A 154 13.13 -0.57 -6.45
CA ASN A 154 14.40 0.01 -6.84
C ASN A 154 14.22 1.52 -6.99
N PHE A 155 15.21 2.27 -6.54
CA PHE A 155 15.27 3.72 -6.67
C PHE A 155 16.68 4.15 -7.04
N TYR A 156 16.81 5.31 -7.65
CA TYR A 156 18.12 5.87 -7.95
C TYR A 156 18.66 6.62 -6.72
N ASN A 157 19.71 6.08 -6.11
CA ASN A 157 20.36 6.66 -4.96
C ASN A 157 21.44 7.66 -5.42
N TRP A 158 21.16 8.95 -5.27
CA TRP A 158 22.09 10.01 -5.64
C TRP A 158 23.35 10.07 -4.76
N ASN A 159 23.31 9.50 -3.55
CA ASN A 159 24.47 9.52 -2.64
C ASN A 159 25.60 8.62 -3.16
N CYS A 160 25.25 7.50 -3.80
CA CYS A 160 26.22 6.59 -4.41
C CYS A 160 26.16 6.56 -5.94
N LEU A 161 25.28 7.35 -6.56
CA LEU A 161 25.02 7.41 -8.01
C LEU A 161 24.63 6.05 -8.62
N GLN A 162 23.96 5.20 -7.83
CA GLN A 162 23.59 3.83 -8.23
C GLN A 162 22.12 3.53 -7.93
N THR A 163 21.55 2.64 -8.71
CA THR A 163 20.24 2.06 -8.40
C THR A 163 20.36 1.15 -7.18
N THR A 164 19.62 1.47 -6.12
CA THR A 164 19.57 0.73 -4.86
C THR A 164 18.16 0.16 -4.66
N SER A 165 17.99 -0.82 -3.77
CA SER A 165 16.69 -1.36 -3.40
C SER A 165 16.31 -0.96 -1.97
N ILE A 166 15.03 -0.65 -1.75
CA ILE A 166 14.48 -0.43 -0.39
C ILE A 166 14.70 -1.64 0.52
N LEU A 167 14.82 -2.85 -0.06
CA LEU A 167 15.07 -4.07 0.69
C LEU A 167 16.46 -4.12 1.34
N VAL A 168 17.43 -3.38 0.81
CA VAL A 168 18.82 -3.34 1.32
C VAL A 168 19.14 -2.04 2.05
N SER A 169 18.36 -0.98 1.81
CA SER A 169 18.57 0.34 2.37
C SER A 169 17.22 0.99 2.60
N SER A 170 16.84 1.15 3.88
CA SER A 170 15.58 1.78 4.26
C SER A 170 15.78 3.29 4.40
N PRO A 171 14.78 4.12 4.04
CA PRO A 171 14.78 5.53 4.43
C PRO A 171 14.92 5.69 5.95
N GLY A 172 15.31 6.88 6.39
CA GLY A 172 15.54 7.20 7.80
C GLY A 172 17.01 7.10 8.20
N VAL A 173 17.24 7.05 9.51
CA VAL A 173 18.56 6.98 10.16
C VAL A 173 19.35 5.77 9.68
N SER A 174 18.66 4.64 9.44
CA SER A 174 19.33 3.40 8.98
C SER A 174 19.94 3.50 7.58
N GLY A 175 19.35 4.32 6.69
CA GLY A 175 19.84 4.52 5.33
C GLY A 175 20.55 5.85 5.11
N ASP A 176 20.39 6.81 6.01
CA ASP A 176 20.86 8.20 5.88
C ASP A 176 20.24 8.93 4.66
N PHE A 177 18.93 8.71 4.43
CA PHE A 177 18.18 9.40 3.39
C PHE A 177 16.67 9.46 3.64
N ALA A 178 16.01 10.39 2.93
CA ALA A 178 14.57 10.35 2.67
C ALA A 178 14.32 10.20 1.15
N LEU A 179 13.20 9.59 0.78
CA LEU A 179 12.75 9.51 -0.62
C LEU A 179 12.02 10.78 -1.01
N LEU A 180 12.35 11.32 -2.17
CA LEU A 180 11.65 12.43 -2.80
C LEU A 180 11.32 12.05 -4.24
N ARG A 181 10.05 12.18 -4.63
CA ARG A 181 9.63 11.85 -6.00
C ARG A 181 9.38 13.10 -6.83
N GLY A 182 8.50 13.99 -6.38
CA GLY A 182 8.23 15.27 -7.02
C GLY A 182 7.88 15.17 -8.51
N GLU A 183 8.45 16.07 -9.32
CA GLU A 183 8.24 16.20 -10.77
C GLU A 183 8.95 15.14 -11.64
N LYS A 184 9.73 14.22 -11.05
CA LYS A 184 10.56 13.30 -11.83
C LYS A 184 9.94 11.92 -11.94
N GLU A 185 10.17 11.29 -13.09
CA GLU A 185 9.71 9.93 -13.38
C GLU A 185 10.38 8.87 -12.51
N ASP A 186 11.60 9.13 -12.01
CA ASP A 186 12.35 8.28 -11.08
C ASP A 186 12.29 8.82 -9.63
N ALA A 187 12.08 7.94 -8.64
CA ALA A 187 12.33 8.27 -7.23
C ALA A 187 13.78 8.67 -7.01
N GLN A 188 13.97 9.74 -6.25
CA GLN A 188 15.27 10.30 -5.96
C GLN A 188 15.50 10.29 -4.46
N VAL A 189 16.73 9.99 -4.05
CA VAL A 189 17.16 10.32 -2.68
C VAL A 189 17.18 11.83 -2.52
N GLY A 190 16.47 12.32 -1.51
CA GLY A 190 16.59 13.69 -1.03
C GLY A 190 17.89 13.86 -0.27
N TRP A 191 18.82 14.64 -0.83
CA TRP A 191 19.91 15.24 -0.07
C TRP A 191 19.94 16.75 -0.33
N PRO A 192 19.98 17.59 0.71
CA PRO A 192 20.20 19.03 0.57
C PRO A 192 21.65 19.30 0.18
N MET A 193 21.96 19.23 -1.12
CA MET A 193 23.04 20.09 -1.62
C MET A 193 22.59 21.55 -1.43
N PRO A 194 23.49 22.52 -1.19
CA PRO A 194 23.15 23.93 -0.97
C PRO A 194 22.20 24.54 -2.03
N ASP A 195 22.25 24.06 -3.28
CA ASP A 195 21.39 24.51 -4.40
C ASP A 195 20.11 23.68 -4.61
N ARG A 196 19.85 22.69 -3.75
CA ARG A 196 18.75 21.70 -3.91
C ARG A 196 17.74 21.70 -2.76
N ASP A 197 17.95 22.46 -1.70
CA ASP A 197 17.08 22.51 -0.52
C ASP A 197 15.66 23.04 -0.84
N ARG A 198 15.55 24.09 -1.66
CA ARG A 198 14.26 24.62 -2.16
C ARG A 198 13.54 23.62 -3.04
N ARG A 199 14.30 22.83 -3.82
CA ARG A 199 13.73 21.74 -4.63
C ARG A 199 13.22 20.62 -3.74
N ALA A 200 13.97 20.25 -2.70
CA ALA A 200 13.53 19.23 -1.74
C ALA A 200 12.23 19.64 -1.06
N ARG A 201 12.11 20.90 -0.61
CA ARG A 201 10.85 21.43 -0.07
C ARG A 201 9.70 21.37 -1.07
N ARG A 202 9.93 21.78 -2.32
CA ARG A 202 8.90 21.71 -3.36
C ARG A 202 8.47 20.26 -3.63
N SER A 203 9.44 19.34 -3.81
CA SER A 203 9.16 17.92 -4.01
C SER A 203 8.40 17.32 -2.83
N LEU A 204 8.74 17.69 -1.60
CA LEU A 204 8.07 17.15 -0.42
C LEU A 204 6.60 17.60 -0.32
N VAL A 205 6.31 18.86 -0.68
CA VAL A 205 4.93 19.36 -0.78
C VAL A 205 4.14 18.60 -1.84
N ILE A 206 4.76 18.31 -2.99
CA ILE A 206 4.17 17.49 -4.06
C ILE A 206 3.90 16.07 -3.55
N ASP A 207 4.88 15.44 -2.91
CA ASP A 207 4.77 14.08 -2.37
C ASP A 207 3.67 13.98 -1.32
N CYS A 208 3.53 15.00 -0.45
CA CYS A 208 2.42 15.08 0.51
C CYS A 208 1.06 15.09 -0.20
N ALA A 209 0.89 15.92 -1.23
CA ALA A 209 -0.36 15.98 -1.98
C ALA A 209 -0.64 14.67 -2.71
N ALA A 210 0.38 14.04 -3.29
CA ALA A 210 0.27 12.76 -3.98
C ALA A 210 -0.09 11.62 -3.03
N LEU A 211 0.52 11.52 -1.84
CA LEU A 211 0.17 10.47 -0.87
C LEU A 211 -1.18 10.68 -0.22
N ASP A 212 -1.62 11.92 0.00
CA ASP A 212 -2.99 12.19 0.44
C ASP A 212 -4.01 11.78 -0.64
N ALA A 213 -3.71 12.05 -1.91
CA ALA A 213 -4.54 11.60 -3.03
C ALA A 213 -4.53 10.07 -3.19
N LEU A 214 -3.37 9.43 -3.01
CA LEU A 214 -3.24 7.97 -3.02
C LEU A 214 -4.10 7.34 -1.92
N ASP A 215 -4.00 7.81 -0.67
CA ASP A 215 -4.80 7.27 0.43
C ASP A 215 -6.31 7.38 0.15
N LYS A 216 -6.75 8.51 -0.39
CA LYS A 216 -8.15 8.70 -0.83
C LYS A 216 -8.55 7.75 -1.94
N ALA A 217 -7.71 7.61 -2.98
CA ALA A 217 -7.96 6.69 -4.09
C ALA A 217 -8.05 5.23 -3.61
N ARG A 218 -7.13 4.79 -2.74
CA ARG A 218 -7.15 3.43 -2.19
C ARG A 218 -8.34 3.18 -1.28
N THR A 219 -8.78 4.20 -0.54
CA THR A 219 -10.00 4.11 0.27
C THR A 219 -11.24 3.92 -0.61
N ALA A 220 -11.36 4.69 -1.69
CA ALA A 220 -12.45 4.56 -2.65
C ALA A 220 -12.43 3.18 -3.34
N ASP A 221 -11.26 2.75 -3.83
CA ASP A 221 -11.09 1.42 -4.44
C ASP A 221 -11.56 0.30 -3.51
N LEU A 222 -11.22 0.36 -2.21
CA LEU A 222 -11.60 -0.67 -1.24
C LEU A 222 -13.10 -0.68 -0.97
N LEU A 223 -13.76 0.49 -0.92
CA LEU A 223 -15.21 0.57 -0.80
C LEU A 223 -15.91 -0.08 -2.00
N ASP A 224 -15.43 0.19 -3.21
CA ASP A 224 -15.96 -0.42 -4.43
C ASP A 224 -15.74 -1.94 -4.45
N LEU A 225 -14.55 -2.39 -4.03
CA LEU A 225 -14.23 -3.82 -3.91
C LEU A 225 -15.10 -4.52 -2.87
N ARG A 226 -15.44 -3.85 -1.77
CA ARG A 226 -16.38 -4.37 -0.77
C ARG A 226 -17.79 -4.57 -1.36
N VAL A 227 -18.28 -3.62 -2.16
CA VAL A 227 -19.58 -3.76 -2.84
C VAL A 227 -19.59 -4.97 -3.77
N ARG A 228 -18.49 -5.22 -4.48
CA ARG A 228 -18.33 -6.41 -5.32
C ARG A 228 -18.36 -7.69 -4.47
N LEU A 229 -17.66 -7.75 -3.34
CA LEU A 229 -17.70 -8.90 -2.44
C LEU A 229 -19.13 -9.21 -1.94
N VAL A 230 -19.90 -8.19 -1.55
CA VAL A 230 -21.31 -8.36 -1.15
C VAL A 230 -22.14 -8.92 -2.31
N SER A 231 -21.91 -8.44 -3.52
CA SER A 231 -22.61 -8.94 -4.72
C SER A 231 -22.32 -10.42 -4.97
N ILE A 232 -21.07 -10.87 -4.77
CA ILE A 232 -20.69 -12.29 -4.89
C ILE A 232 -21.45 -13.13 -3.87
N GLN A 233 -21.49 -12.70 -2.59
CA GLN A 233 -22.20 -13.41 -1.53
C GLN A 233 -23.68 -13.59 -1.87
N THR A 234 -24.36 -12.51 -2.25
CA THR A 234 -25.79 -12.57 -2.57
C THR A 234 -26.11 -13.47 -3.77
N ALA A 235 -25.25 -13.50 -4.80
CA ALA A 235 -25.45 -14.34 -5.97
C ALA A 235 -25.36 -15.84 -5.63
N ASP A 236 -24.50 -16.21 -4.69
CA ASP A 236 -24.38 -17.60 -4.23
C ASP A 236 -25.58 -18.00 -3.35
N ASP A 237 -26.06 -17.11 -2.46
CA ASP A 237 -27.26 -17.36 -1.64
C ASP A 237 -28.50 -17.69 -2.50
N PHE A 238 -28.67 -16.99 -3.64
CA PHE A 238 -29.77 -17.26 -4.58
C PHE A 238 -29.63 -18.61 -5.30
N LEU A 239 -28.41 -19.12 -5.50
CA LEU A 239 -28.18 -20.43 -6.11
C LEU A 239 -28.48 -21.56 -5.12
N GLU A 240 -28.11 -21.40 -3.85
CA GLU A 240 -28.36 -22.41 -2.80
C GLU A 240 -29.86 -22.61 -2.53
N LEU A 241 -30.64 -21.51 -2.47
CA LEU A 241 -32.09 -21.54 -2.25
C LEU A 241 -32.90 -22.23 -3.37
N ASN A 242 -32.34 -22.35 -4.57
CA ASN A 242 -33.01 -22.91 -5.75
C ASN A 242 -32.59 -24.35 -6.09
N THR A 243 -31.82 -25.02 -5.24
CA THR A 243 -31.46 -26.43 -5.45
C THR A 243 -32.66 -27.35 -5.17
N PRO A 244 -33.04 -28.26 -6.10
CA PRO A 244 -34.17 -29.17 -5.90
C PRO A 244 -33.90 -30.10 -4.71
N ILE A 245 -34.82 -30.14 -3.76
CA ILE A 245 -34.80 -31.11 -2.66
C ILE A 245 -34.81 -32.52 -3.28
N PRO A 246 -33.84 -33.40 -2.94
CA PRO A 246 -33.86 -34.77 -3.43
C PRO A 246 -35.14 -35.43 -2.91
N LEU A 247 -36.06 -35.76 -3.81
CA LEU A 247 -37.22 -36.57 -3.49
C LEU A 247 -36.69 -37.94 -3.03
N CYS A 248 -36.82 -38.21 -1.72
CA CYS A 248 -36.62 -39.55 -1.17
C CYS A 248 -37.60 -40.50 -1.87
N SER A 249 -37.07 -41.34 -2.75
CA SER A 249 -37.78 -42.50 -3.28
C SER A 249 -37.80 -43.57 -2.18
N SER A 250 -38.98 -43.76 -1.58
CA SER A 250 -39.32 -44.87 -0.69
C SER A 250 -39.42 -46.20 -1.43
#